data_AF-A0AAP5MDJ1-F1
#
_entry.id   AF-A0AAP5MDJ1-F1
#
_cell.length_a   1.000
_cell.length_b   1.000
_cell.length_c   1.000
_cell.angle_alpha   90.00
_cell.angle_beta   90.00
_cell.angle_gamma   90.00
#
_symmetry.space_group_name_H-M   'P 1'
#
loop_
_entity.id
_entity.type
_entity.pdbx_description
1 polymer ?
#
loop_
_entity_poly.entity_id
_entity_poly.type
_entity_poly.pdbx_seq_one_letter_code
_entity_poly.pdbx_strand_id
1 'polypeptide(L)'
;MTLTLKDLLKNGILNQLAALFQDEAMANLLLDTIDFPVHMRPQNDGTLAYWRGICNRIESGVLQEGSDLQLLIDAAANVYPSNRVLSQYCSDKPSLLPEADRTQSNTPNNQASSTAQPSSSSTETQQANSNLFIISIQGRDDVTNLLASARVVAPAQNISPENLTLRFSGNRVVLLGVNNCSSDAVASFAEGLQTILQSNQNSVRVNLLTEDPQSYLISRIFVEGPDQARFEINDVPSDTTVGEVAKGVMSQEYDPRMFQQGRRVVIDRRHEDGSTERLNHDQTLHDANIQEDDTLSVAPEATAGAIHPQLRQEALARARNQILAYAQSHPGFQVSANSHSVPTDYLLKFNAPGFAPPLELGGEPLLIDEHEVYLVLLGEFPMRAPEVFWQTPIFHPNVDPGSGLVCLGDLGDRYRPGLDFGKLCQLLIDIASYQNYAVEEGYNPEAQQWAISEQGQIAIEKRGGQSVLRKLFQEVQTPPRLNIKRLSE
;
A
#
# COMPACT_ATOMS: atom_id res chain seq x y z
N MET A 1 19.37 -23.87 20.18
CA MET A 1 19.05 -24.87 19.14
C MET A 1 19.94 -24.55 17.96
N THR A 2 20.66 -25.51 17.42
CA THR A 2 21.48 -25.31 16.21
C THR A 2 20.54 -25.16 15.01
N LEU A 3 20.62 -24.04 14.29
CA LEU A 3 19.82 -23.80 13.09
C LEU A 3 20.20 -24.82 12.00
N THR A 4 19.20 -25.37 11.31
CA THR A 4 19.40 -26.24 10.14
C THR A 4 19.01 -25.54 8.84
N LEU A 5 19.49 -26.00 7.69
CA LEU A 5 19.09 -25.53 6.36
C LEU A 5 17.57 -25.66 6.17
N LYS A 6 16.97 -26.69 6.76
CA LYS A 6 15.52 -26.87 6.76
C LYS A 6 14.82 -25.73 7.47
N ASP A 7 15.37 -25.24 8.58
CA ASP A 7 14.84 -24.08 9.32
C ASP A 7 15.03 -22.78 8.51
N LEU A 8 16.19 -22.60 7.88
CA LEU A 8 16.47 -21.43 7.02
C LEU A 8 15.51 -21.36 5.82
N LEU A 9 15.18 -22.51 5.22
CA LEU A 9 14.20 -22.59 4.12
C LEU A 9 12.77 -22.34 4.61
N LYS A 10 12.37 -22.98 5.71
CA LYS A 10 11.01 -22.88 6.25
C LYS A 10 10.67 -21.46 6.68
N ASN A 11 11.64 -20.74 7.24
CA ASN A 11 11.45 -19.40 7.79
C ASN A 11 11.85 -18.28 6.80
N GLY A 12 12.14 -18.60 5.54
CA GLY A 12 12.46 -17.62 4.49
C GLY A 12 13.82 -16.94 4.64
N ILE A 13 14.63 -17.30 5.64
CA ILE A 13 15.96 -16.71 5.93
C ILE A 13 16.89 -16.87 4.72
N LEU A 14 16.85 -18.01 4.03
CA LEU A 14 17.68 -18.25 2.85
C LEU A 14 17.32 -17.31 1.68
N ASN A 15 16.04 -16.97 1.51
CA ASN A 15 15.61 -16.02 0.50
C ASN A 15 16.11 -14.61 0.85
N GLN A 16 16.10 -14.26 2.14
CA GLN A 16 16.61 -12.97 2.60
C GLN A 16 18.12 -12.83 2.38
N LEU A 17 18.90 -13.87 2.69
CA LEU A 17 20.33 -13.92 2.37
C LEU A 17 20.58 -13.73 0.87
N ALA A 18 19.78 -14.41 0.04
CA ALA A 18 19.91 -14.27 -1.41
C ALA A 18 19.56 -12.86 -1.91
N ALA A 19 18.57 -12.19 -1.31
CA ALA A 19 18.22 -10.82 -1.70
C ALA A 19 19.30 -9.80 -1.28
N LEU A 20 19.78 -9.90 -0.04
CA LEU A 20 20.72 -8.92 0.55
C LEU A 20 22.17 -9.11 0.11
N PHE A 21 22.57 -10.34 -0.20
CA PHE A 21 23.93 -10.70 -0.60
C PHE A 21 23.93 -11.31 -2.01
N GLN A 22 23.31 -10.58 -2.95
CA GLN A 22 23.26 -10.97 -4.36
C GLN A 22 24.51 -10.63 -5.15
N ASP A 23 25.25 -9.62 -4.71
CA ASP A 23 26.52 -9.22 -5.31
C ASP A 23 27.67 -10.10 -4.81
N GLU A 24 28.61 -10.41 -5.70
CA GLU A 24 29.74 -11.29 -5.40
C GLU A 24 30.66 -10.69 -4.33
N ALA A 25 30.87 -9.37 -4.30
CA ALA A 25 31.69 -8.74 -3.27
C ALA A 25 31.03 -8.83 -1.90
N MET A 26 29.72 -8.59 -1.82
CA MET A 26 28.96 -8.71 -0.58
C MET A 26 28.89 -10.15 -0.06
N ALA A 27 28.67 -11.12 -0.95
CA ALA A 27 28.67 -12.53 -0.58
C ALA A 27 30.05 -12.98 -0.08
N ASN A 28 31.12 -12.60 -0.79
CA ASN A 28 32.49 -12.94 -0.39
C ASN A 28 32.86 -12.32 0.96
N LEU A 29 32.47 -11.07 1.21
CA LEU A 29 32.68 -10.42 2.51
C LEU A 29 32.00 -11.20 3.64
N LEU A 30 30.72 -11.55 3.47
CA LEU A 30 29.98 -12.30 4.49
C LEU A 30 30.66 -13.64 4.79
N LEU A 31 31.10 -14.34 3.74
CA LEU A 31 31.83 -15.60 3.87
C LEU A 31 33.21 -15.44 4.51
N ASP A 32 33.92 -14.35 4.23
CA ASP A 32 35.19 -14.01 4.88
C ASP A 32 34.98 -13.71 6.38
N THR A 33 33.85 -13.10 6.74
CA THR A 33 33.47 -12.75 8.12
C THR A 33 33.37 -13.98 9.02
N ILE A 34 32.97 -15.12 8.45
CA ILE A 34 32.85 -16.41 9.14
C ILE A 34 34.01 -17.38 8.83
N ASP A 35 35.10 -16.87 8.23
CA ASP A 35 36.27 -17.65 7.80
C ASP A 35 35.94 -18.85 6.89
N PHE A 36 34.91 -18.72 6.03
CA PHE A 36 34.52 -19.77 5.10
C PHE A 36 35.56 -19.97 3.98
N PRO A 37 36.09 -21.18 3.76
CA PRO A 37 37.19 -21.42 2.83
C PRO A 37 36.87 -21.03 1.38
N VAL A 38 37.70 -20.17 0.78
CA VAL A 38 37.52 -19.67 -0.60
C VAL A 38 37.39 -20.79 -1.64
N HIS A 39 38.23 -21.83 -1.53
CA HIS A 39 38.23 -22.98 -2.45
C HIS A 39 37.00 -23.89 -2.31
N MET A 40 36.18 -23.70 -1.26
CA MET A 40 34.94 -24.45 -1.03
C MET A 40 33.70 -23.68 -1.48
N ARG A 41 33.83 -22.44 -1.98
CA ARG A 41 32.68 -21.64 -2.45
C ARG A 41 32.16 -22.24 -3.77
N PRO A 42 30.85 -22.49 -3.89
CA PRO A 42 30.27 -23.04 -5.11
C PRO A 42 30.35 -22.03 -6.26
N GLN A 43 30.21 -22.50 -7.49
CA GLN A 43 29.96 -21.60 -8.63
C GLN A 43 28.60 -20.91 -8.47
N ASN A 44 28.52 -19.65 -8.86
CA ASN A 44 27.29 -18.86 -8.76
C ASN A 44 26.36 -19.16 -9.93
N ASP A 45 25.59 -20.25 -9.81
CA ASP A 45 24.59 -20.67 -10.80
C ASP A 45 23.19 -20.08 -10.50
N GLY A 46 23.15 -18.95 -9.78
CA GLY A 46 21.95 -18.28 -9.29
C GLY A 46 21.97 -18.10 -7.77
N THR A 47 21.62 -16.91 -7.30
CA THR A 47 21.86 -16.45 -5.93
C THR A 47 21.28 -17.37 -4.84
N LEU A 48 20.06 -17.88 -5.04
CA LEU A 48 19.44 -18.81 -4.09
C LEU A 48 20.13 -20.18 -4.08
N ALA A 49 20.55 -20.67 -5.25
CA ALA A 49 21.26 -21.94 -5.38
C ALA A 49 22.66 -21.85 -4.77
N TYR A 50 23.33 -20.71 -4.96
CA TYR A 50 24.61 -20.37 -4.34
C TYR A 50 24.54 -20.44 -2.81
N TRP A 51 23.59 -19.70 -2.20
CA TRP A 51 23.43 -19.68 -0.74
C TRP A 51 23.00 -21.04 -0.18
N ARG A 52 22.18 -21.81 -0.91
CA ARG A 52 21.87 -23.20 -0.53
C ARG A 52 23.12 -24.07 -0.51
N GLY A 53 23.99 -23.93 -1.52
CA GLY A 53 25.26 -24.65 -1.61
C GLY A 53 26.21 -24.35 -0.45
N ILE A 54 26.31 -23.08 -0.06
CA ILE A 54 27.06 -22.65 1.13
C ILE A 54 26.48 -23.29 2.40
N CYS A 55 25.18 -23.17 2.64
CA CYS A 55 24.56 -23.69 3.86
C CYS A 55 24.74 -25.21 4.01
N ASN A 56 24.59 -25.96 2.92
CA ASN A 56 24.85 -27.41 2.90
C ASN A 56 26.28 -27.75 3.33
N ARG A 57 27.27 -26.96 2.90
CA ARG A 57 28.69 -27.16 3.24
C ARG A 57 28.95 -26.86 4.72
N ILE A 58 28.32 -25.82 5.26
CA ILE A 58 28.41 -25.50 6.69
C ILE A 58 27.80 -26.64 7.52
N GLU A 59 26.60 -27.13 7.17
CA GLU A 59 25.99 -28.30 7.85
C GLU A 59 26.84 -29.57 7.73
N SER A 60 27.59 -29.71 6.64
CA SER A 60 28.51 -30.83 6.43
C SER A 60 29.83 -30.71 7.20
N GLY A 61 30.01 -29.67 8.02
CA GLY A 61 31.18 -29.48 8.89
C GLY A 61 32.40 -28.86 8.20
N VAL A 62 32.19 -27.99 7.21
CA VAL A 62 33.31 -27.29 6.54
C VAL A 62 33.98 -26.23 7.43
N LEU A 63 33.25 -25.66 8.40
CA LEU A 63 33.80 -24.74 9.39
C LEU A 63 34.38 -25.51 10.59
N GLN A 64 35.24 -24.88 11.39
CA GLN A 64 35.86 -25.49 12.57
C GLN A 64 34.81 -25.94 13.62
N GLU A 65 35.17 -26.86 14.52
CA GLU A 65 34.24 -27.37 15.55
C GLU A 65 33.64 -26.23 16.39
N GLY A 66 32.31 -26.14 16.42
CA GLY A 66 31.55 -25.08 17.10
C GLY A 66 30.99 -24.00 16.16
N SER A 67 31.39 -24.00 14.90
CA SER A 67 30.87 -23.08 13.87
C SER A 67 29.73 -23.73 13.09
N ASP A 68 28.51 -23.20 13.22
CA ASP A 68 27.31 -23.69 12.54
C ASP A 68 26.65 -22.60 11.68
N LEU A 69 25.44 -22.86 11.21
CA LEU A 69 24.66 -21.88 10.45
C LEU A 69 24.33 -20.62 11.25
N GLN A 70 24.39 -20.65 12.59
CA GLN A 70 24.12 -19.50 13.44
C GLN A 70 25.15 -18.40 13.20
N LEU A 71 26.43 -18.74 13.04
CA LEU A 71 27.49 -17.75 12.73
C LEU A 71 27.23 -17.03 11.41
N LEU A 72 26.71 -17.74 10.41
CA LEU A 72 26.34 -17.12 9.13
C LEU A 72 25.21 -16.10 9.32
N ILE A 73 24.21 -16.44 10.14
CA ILE A 73 23.09 -15.54 10.43
C ILE A 73 23.53 -14.34 11.29
N ASP A 74 24.35 -14.57 12.31
CA ASP A 74 24.88 -13.50 13.16
C ASP A 74 25.76 -12.54 12.35
N ALA A 75 26.62 -13.06 11.47
CA ALA A 75 27.41 -12.25 10.55
C ALA A 75 26.50 -11.44 9.59
N ALA A 76 25.46 -12.05 9.04
CA ALA A 76 24.52 -11.37 8.15
C ALA A 76 23.71 -10.28 8.88
N ALA A 77 23.24 -10.55 10.10
CA ALA A 77 22.54 -9.60 10.96
C ALA A 77 23.44 -8.43 11.39
N ASN A 78 24.75 -8.65 11.52
CA ASN A 78 25.69 -7.57 11.79
C ASN A 78 25.91 -6.64 10.60
N VAL A 79 25.80 -7.16 9.37
CA VAL A 79 25.86 -6.36 8.14
C VAL A 79 24.53 -5.62 7.91
N TYR A 80 23.39 -6.27 8.20
CA TYR A 80 22.04 -5.71 8.02
C TYR A 80 21.21 -5.79 9.31
N PRO A 81 21.49 -4.94 10.30
CA PRO A 81 20.87 -5.02 11.62
C PRO A 81 19.41 -4.60 11.66
N SER A 82 18.98 -3.73 10.74
CA SER A 82 17.58 -3.34 10.63
C SER A 82 16.74 -4.44 9.97
N ASN A 83 17.36 -5.49 9.43
CA ASN A 83 16.64 -6.59 8.81
C ASN A 83 15.94 -7.46 9.88
N ARG A 84 14.61 -7.38 9.94
CA ARG A 84 13.78 -8.13 10.92
C ARG A 84 13.95 -9.64 10.82
N VAL A 85 14.08 -10.18 9.61
CA VAL A 85 14.23 -11.63 9.42
C VAL A 85 15.56 -12.09 10.01
N LEU A 86 16.68 -11.42 9.72
CA LEU A 86 17.98 -11.82 10.26
C LEU A 86 18.09 -11.55 11.77
N SER A 87 17.60 -10.39 12.24
CA SER A 87 17.68 -10.01 13.66
C SER A 87 16.86 -10.90 14.59
N GLN A 88 15.73 -11.46 14.13
CA GLN A 88 14.92 -12.41 14.91
C GLN A 88 15.68 -13.69 15.29
N TYR A 89 16.63 -14.10 14.46
CA TYR A 89 17.40 -15.32 14.64
C TYR A 89 18.85 -15.04 15.07
N CYS A 90 19.22 -13.78 15.32
CA CYS A 90 20.55 -13.43 15.82
C CYS A 90 20.74 -13.91 17.27
N SER A 91 21.90 -14.48 17.58
CA SER A 91 22.24 -14.98 18.92
C SER A 91 22.35 -13.87 19.96
N ASP A 92 22.91 -12.72 19.55
CA ASP A 92 23.06 -11.54 20.37
C ASP A 92 21.91 -10.58 20.07
N LYS A 93 20.91 -10.53 20.95
CA LYS A 93 19.95 -9.41 20.94
C LYS A 93 20.70 -8.15 21.40
N PRO A 94 20.84 -7.11 20.56
CA PRO A 94 21.22 -5.81 21.09
C PRO A 94 20.16 -5.42 22.11
N SER A 95 20.61 -5.10 23.32
CA SER A 95 19.74 -4.69 24.42
C SER A 95 19.09 -3.35 24.04
N LEU A 96 17.84 -3.40 23.55
CA LEU A 96 17.00 -2.21 23.53
C LEU A 96 16.79 -1.79 25.00
N LEU A 97 17.20 -0.56 25.32
CA LEU A 97 17.12 0.04 26.65
C LEU A 97 15.69 -0.08 27.23
N PRO A 98 15.54 -0.23 28.56
CA PRO A 98 14.25 -0.45 29.19
C PRO A 98 13.36 0.80 29.13
N GLU A 99 12.09 0.59 28.81
CA GLU A 99 11.02 1.58 28.94
C GLU A 99 10.98 2.10 30.38
N ALA A 100 11.40 3.35 30.57
CA ALA A 100 11.26 4.04 31.84
C ALA A 100 9.79 4.41 32.07
N ASP A 101 9.14 3.56 32.86
CA ASP A 101 8.32 3.92 34.02
C ASP A 101 7.39 5.12 33.85
N ARG A 102 6.18 4.87 33.32
CA ARG A 102 5.01 5.76 33.50
C ARG A 102 4.54 5.66 34.96
N THR A 103 5.22 6.33 35.87
CA THR A 103 4.67 6.67 37.19
C THR A 103 4.18 8.10 37.22
N GLN A 104 2.88 8.19 37.46
CA GLN A 104 2.10 9.39 37.72
C GLN A 104 2.74 10.22 38.83
N SER A 105 2.97 11.51 38.59
CA SER A 105 2.93 12.51 39.67
C SER A 105 2.24 13.78 39.19
N ASN A 106 1.01 13.93 39.65
CA ASN A 106 0.29 15.19 39.71
C ASN A 106 0.97 16.10 40.74
N THR A 107 1.31 17.33 40.39
CA THR A 107 0.91 18.52 41.17
C THR A 107 1.09 19.82 40.36
N PRO A 108 0.25 20.85 40.61
CA PRO A 108 0.12 22.05 39.77
C PRO A 108 0.88 23.25 40.36
N ASN A 109 1.32 24.21 39.53
CA ASN A 109 0.81 25.60 39.55
C ASN A 109 1.62 26.60 38.69
N ASN A 110 0.85 27.51 38.10
CA ASN A 110 1.05 28.96 37.91
C ASN A 110 2.10 29.55 36.95
N GLN A 111 1.53 30.12 35.88
CA GLN A 111 1.58 31.53 35.46
C GLN A 111 2.94 32.25 35.39
N ALA A 112 3.35 32.59 34.16
CA ALA A 112 3.67 33.97 33.78
C ALA A 112 3.65 34.15 32.26
N SER A 113 2.97 35.21 31.82
CA SER A 113 2.85 35.70 30.46
C SER A 113 4.18 36.17 29.86
N SER A 114 4.41 35.93 28.57
CA SER A 114 5.29 36.75 27.75
C SER A 114 4.97 36.57 26.27
N THR A 115 4.42 37.63 25.69
CA THR A 115 4.30 37.93 24.27
C THR A 115 5.63 37.85 23.53
N ALA A 116 5.69 37.05 22.46
CA ALA A 116 6.57 37.29 21.31
C ALA A 116 6.10 36.46 20.10
N GLN A 117 5.80 37.13 19.00
CA GLN A 117 5.77 36.51 17.67
C GLN A 117 7.16 35.92 17.34
N PRO A 118 7.20 34.87 16.51
CA PRO A 118 8.11 34.88 15.37
C PRO A 118 7.31 34.55 14.10
N SER A 119 7.23 35.47 13.12
CA SER A 119 8.21 35.60 12.04
C SER A 119 8.44 34.28 11.31
N SER A 120 7.82 34.22 10.13
CA SER A 120 8.10 33.33 9.01
C SER A 120 9.60 33.11 8.81
N SER A 121 10.06 31.92 9.19
CA SER A 121 11.24 31.31 8.59
C SER A 121 10.86 29.86 8.30
N SER A 122 10.68 29.58 7.02
CA SER A 122 10.77 28.26 6.41
C SER A 122 11.99 27.56 6.96
N THR A 123 11.78 26.76 8.00
CA THR A 123 12.78 25.81 8.48
C THR A 123 12.37 24.55 7.77
N GLU A 124 13.07 24.24 6.68
CA GLU A 124 13.12 22.87 6.16
C GLU A 124 13.30 21.96 7.37
N THR A 125 12.27 21.19 7.69
CA THR A 125 12.37 20.13 8.67
C THR A 125 13.41 19.18 8.11
N GLN A 126 14.66 19.34 8.52
CA GLN A 126 15.69 18.33 8.34
C GLN A 126 15.15 17.09 9.01
N GLN A 127 14.60 16.18 8.20
CA GLN A 127 14.46 14.78 8.56
C GLN A 127 15.79 14.38 9.17
N ALA A 128 15.77 13.97 10.44
CA ALA A 128 16.94 13.38 11.05
C ALA A 128 17.26 12.12 10.24
N ASN A 129 18.23 12.22 9.33
CA ASN A 129 18.66 11.11 8.49
C ASN A 129 19.14 10.00 9.43
N SER A 130 18.30 9.01 9.69
CA SER A 130 18.59 7.81 10.47
C SER A 130 19.30 6.78 9.59
N ASN A 131 20.29 7.22 8.81
CA ASN A 131 20.99 6.35 7.87
C ASN A 131 22.18 5.73 8.60
N LEU A 132 22.25 4.40 8.62
CA LEU A 132 23.38 3.64 9.12
C LEU A 132 24.22 3.19 7.92
N PHE A 133 25.45 3.67 7.85
CA PHE A 133 26.41 3.22 6.85
C PHE A 133 27.33 2.16 7.45
N ILE A 134 27.56 1.08 6.71
CA ILE A 134 28.51 0.04 7.12
C ILE A 134 29.78 0.15 6.27
N ILE A 135 30.92 0.24 6.93
CA ILE A 135 32.24 0.24 6.31
C ILE A 135 32.94 -1.07 6.65
N SER A 136 33.36 -1.81 5.62
CA SER A 136 34.28 -2.94 5.79
C SER A 136 35.72 -2.49 5.77
N ILE A 137 36.52 -3.08 6.64
CA ILE A 137 37.97 -2.87 6.69
C ILE A 137 38.62 -4.25 6.67
N GLN A 138 39.28 -4.57 5.56
CA GLN A 138 39.94 -5.87 5.35
C GLN A 138 41.45 -5.74 5.56
N GLY A 139 42.09 -6.71 6.23
CA GLY A 139 43.56 -6.83 6.28
C GLY A 139 44.25 -6.26 7.53
N ARG A 140 43.58 -6.23 8.69
CA ARG A 140 44.16 -5.71 9.94
C ARG A 140 43.92 -6.65 11.12
N ASP A 141 44.95 -6.83 11.96
CA ASP A 141 44.92 -7.73 13.12
C ASP A 141 44.63 -7.02 14.47
N ASP A 142 44.50 -5.68 14.50
CA ASP A 142 44.27 -4.91 15.73
C ASP A 142 43.16 -3.84 15.58
N VAL A 143 42.01 -4.15 16.20
CA VAL A 143 40.80 -3.32 16.27
C VAL A 143 40.99 -2.04 17.09
N THR A 144 41.84 -2.08 18.12
CA THR A 144 42.03 -0.95 19.03
C THR A 144 42.67 0.21 18.28
N ASN A 145 43.70 -0.09 17.50
CA ASN A 145 44.35 0.88 16.62
C ASN A 145 43.41 1.36 15.51
N LEU A 146 42.43 0.54 15.09
CA LEU A 146 41.41 0.94 14.12
C LEU A 146 40.44 1.96 14.63
N LEU A 147 39.87 1.70 15.81
CA LEU A 147 38.96 2.65 16.44
C LEU A 147 39.69 3.95 16.79
N ALA A 148 40.97 3.89 17.18
CA ALA A 148 41.80 5.07 17.39
C ALA A 148 41.96 5.88 16.10
N SER A 149 42.31 5.25 14.97
CA SER A 149 42.42 5.95 13.67
C SER A 149 41.07 6.52 13.21
N ALA A 150 39.98 5.77 13.36
CA ALA A 150 38.63 6.21 13.01
C ALA A 150 38.21 7.47 13.78
N ARG A 151 38.50 7.53 15.09
CA ARG A 151 38.21 8.70 15.93
C ARG A 151 39.02 9.95 15.56
N VAL A 152 40.18 9.78 14.92
CA VAL A 152 41.00 10.91 14.42
C VAL A 152 40.42 11.47 13.12
N VAL A 153 39.89 10.64 12.23
CA VAL A 153 39.35 11.07 10.92
C VAL A 153 37.94 11.67 11.03
N ALA A 154 37.10 11.11 11.91
CA ALA A 154 35.67 11.43 11.98
C ALA A 154 35.34 12.93 12.14
N PRO A 155 36.00 13.70 13.03
CA PRO A 155 35.66 15.11 13.23
C PRO A 155 35.91 15.98 11.99
N ALA A 156 36.90 15.63 11.17
CA ALA A 156 37.22 16.36 9.94
C ALA A 156 36.11 16.24 8.87
N GLN A 157 35.20 15.27 9.03
CA GLN A 157 34.10 14.98 8.10
C GLN A 157 32.72 15.28 8.72
N ASN A 158 32.66 16.05 9.82
CA ASN A 158 31.44 16.32 10.59
C ASN A 158 30.77 15.05 11.16
N ILE A 159 31.53 13.99 11.38
CA ILE A 159 31.04 12.76 12.01
C ILE A 159 31.41 12.80 13.49
N SER A 160 30.41 12.76 14.37
CA SER A 160 30.68 12.67 15.80
C SER A 160 31.28 11.30 16.17
N PRO A 161 32.32 11.23 17.01
CA PRO A 161 32.90 9.96 17.45
C PRO A 161 31.90 8.99 18.10
N GLU A 162 30.79 9.50 18.67
CA GLU A 162 29.71 8.69 19.25
C GLU A 162 28.82 8.01 18.20
N ASN A 163 28.86 8.47 16.94
CA ASN A 163 28.15 7.85 15.82
C ASN A 163 28.91 6.66 15.23
N LEU A 164 30.14 6.39 15.70
CA LEU A 164 30.96 5.25 15.28
C LEU A 164 30.73 4.05 16.19
N THR A 165 30.31 2.93 15.60
CA THR A 165 30.02 1.69 16.32
C THR A 165 30.81 0.53 15.74
N LEU A 166 31.51 -0.24 16.58
CA LEU A 166 32.11 -1.50 16.15
C LEU A 166 30.99 -2.54 16.02
N ARG A 167 30.75 -3.04 14.81
CA ARG A 167 29.67 -4.02 14.53
C ARG A 167 30.17 -5.45 14.54
N PHE A 168 31.37 -5.65 14.00
CA PHE A 168 32.01 -6.95 13.95
C PHE A 168 33.53 -6.80 13.97
N SER A 169 34.19 -7.76 14.59
CA SER A 169 35.64 -7.91 14.56
C SER A 169 35.99 -9.38 14.41
N GLY A 170 36.51 -9.75 13.24
CA GLY A 170 37.05 -11.07 12.96
C GLY A 170 38.54 -11.01 12.63
N ASN A 171 39.11 -12.16 12.25
CA ASN A 171 40.55 -12.32 12.08
C ASN A 171 41.12 -11.51 10.89
N ARG A 172 40.28 -11.13 9.91
CA ARG A 172 40.72 -10.38 8.72
C ARG A 172 39.78 -9.25 8.29
N VAL A 173 38.61 -9.14 8.93
CA VAL A 173 37.54 -8.20 8.57
C VAL A 173 37.02 -7.52 9.84
N VAL A 174 36.92 -6.20 9.78
CA VAL A 174 36.24 -5.38 10.78
C VAL A 174 35.10 -4.64 10.09
N LEU A 175 33.92 -4.64 10.71
CA LEU A 175 32.76 -3.86 10.26
C LEU A 175 32.54 -2.69 11.22
N LEU A 176 32.55 -1.47 10.68
CA LEU A 176 32.30 -0.24 11.41
C LEU A 176 30.98 0.37 10.94
N GLY A 177 30.07 0.64 11.86
CA GLY A 177 28.82 1.34 11.61
C GLY A 177 28.98 2.84 11.86
N VAL A 178 28.44 3.65 10.95
CA VAL A 178 28.44 5.12 11.03
C VAL A 178 27.00 5.60 10.92
N ASN A 179 26.46 6.17 11.99
CA ASN A 179 25.07 6.62 12.07
C ASN A 179 24.93 8.12 11.80
N ASN A 180 23.74 8.57 11.38
CA ASN A 180 23.33 9.97 11.36
C ASN A 180 24.26 10.90 10.57
N CYS A 181 24.74 10.45 9.41
CA CYS A 181 25.66 11.18 8.54
C CYS A 181 25.14 11.18 7.10
N SER A 182 25.65 12.07 6.24
CA SER A 182 25.37 12.01 4.80
C SER A 182 26.29 11.00 4.09
N SER A 183 25.84 10.47 2.95
CA SER A 183 26.64 9.58 2.10
C SER A 183 28.00 10.19 1.72
N ASP A 184 28.03 11.48 1.37
CA ASP A 184 29.26 12.22 1.02
C ASP A 184 30.26 12.31 2.19
N ALA A 185 29.76 12.52 3.41
CA ALA A 185 30.58 12.55 4.62
C ALA A 185 31.19 11.18 4.91
N VAL A 186 30.40 10.11 4.72
CA VAL A 186 30.88 8.74 4.95
C VAL A 186 31.88 8.30 3.88
N ALA A 187 31.69 8.66 2.61
CA ALA A 187 32.66 8.39 1.55
C ALA A 187 34.01 9.07 1.85
N SER A 188 33.98 10.35 2.21
CA SER A 188 35.18 11.12 2.58
C SER A 188 35.86 10.55 3.83
N PHE A 189 35.07 10.07 4.80
CA PHE A 189 35.58 9.39 5.98
C PHE A 189 36.26 8.05 5.65
N ALA A 190 35.67 7.25 4.77
CA ALA A 190 36.25 5.98 4.33
C ALA A 190 37.60 6.18 3.61
N GLU A 191 37.71 7.19 2.73
CA GLU A 191 38.96 7.56 2.06
C GLU A 191 40.04 8.05 3.04
N GLY A 192 39.66 8.91 3.99
CA GLY A 192 40.58 9.38 5.03
C GLY A 192 41.09 8.22 5.89
N LEU A 193 40.21 7.30 6.25
CA LEU A 193 40.58 6.09 6.99
C LEU A 193 41.50 5.20 6.16
N GLN A 194 41.20 4.97 4.87
CA GLN A 194 42.03 4.21 3.95
C GLN A 194 43.47 4.74 3.91
N THR A 195 43.63 6.06 3.85
CA THR A 195 44.94 6.75 3.79
C THR A 195 45.76 6.53 5.05
N ILE A 196 45.17 6.72 6.24
CA ILE A 196 45.87 6.53 7.51
C ILE A 196 46.26 5.06 7.71
N LEU A 197 45.40 4.13 7.32
CA LEU A 197 45.65 2.70 7.55
C LEU A 197 46.69 2.11 6.59
N GLN A 198 46.78 2.60 5.35
CA GLN A 198 47.84 2.19 4.42
C GLN A 198 49.23 2.67 4.83
N SER A 199 49.32 3.79 5.54
CA SER A 199 50.61 4.35 5.99
C SER A 199 51.33 3.48 7.05
N ASN A 200 50.60 2.58 7.72
CA ASN A 200 51.07 1.82 8.89
C ASN A 200 51.38 0.33 8.61
N GLN A 201 51.70 -0.04 7.36
CA GLN A 201 52.00 -1.41 6.92
C GLN A 201 50.88 -2.43 7.19
N ASN A 202 49.96 -2.54 6.23
CA ASN A 202 49.32 -3.80 5.81
C ASN A 202 48.52 -3.50 4.53
N SER A 203 48.22 -4.53 3.73
CA SER A 203 47.31 -4.42 2.58
C SER A 203 45.88 -4.21 3.07
N VAL A 204 45.57 -3.01 3.58
CA VAL A 204 44.28 -2.65 4.13
C VAL A 204 43.38 -2.11 3.02
N ARG A 205 42.17 -2.64 2.90
CA ARG A 205 41.11 -2.10 2.02
C ARG A 205 39.93 -1.65 2.87
N VAL A 206 39.45 -0.45 2.61
CA VAL A 206 38.28 0.16 3.24
C VAL A 206 37.21 0.33 2.16
N ASN A 207 36.07 -0.34 2.30
CA ASN A 207 34.96 -0.23 1.36
C ASN A 207 33.69 0.21 2.10
N LEU A 208 32.96 1.18 1.55
CA LEU A 208 31.59 1.48 1.93
C LEU A 208 30.68 0.38 1.38
N LEU A 209 29.93 -0.29 2.24
CA LEU A 209 29.21 -1.50 1.88
C LEU A 209 27.73 -1.26 1.59
N THR A 210 27.06 -0.49 2.45
CA THR A 210 25.61 -0.28 2.32
C THR A 210 25.17 0.97 3.09
N GLU A 211 24.04 1.52 2.65
CA GLU A 211 23.17 2.41 3.39
C GLU A 211 22.03 1.54 3.91
N ASP A 212 22.01 1.25 5.21
CA ASP A 212 20.90 0.58 5.89
C ASP A 212 19.95 1.69 6.38
N PRO A 213 18.81 1.94 5.71
CA PRO A 213 17.84 2.91 6.19
C PRO A 213 17.29 2.36 7.51
N GLN A 214 17.66 2.97 8.65
CA GLN A 214 17.06 2.54 9.90
C GLN A 214 15.56 2.79 9.83
N SER A 215 14.78 1.83 10.33
CA SER A 215 13.33 1.96 10.42
C SER A 215 12.99 3.27 11.13
N TYR A 216 12.18 4.10 10.46
CA TYR A 216 11.62 5.32 10.99
C TYR A 216 10.10 5.19 11.03
N LEU A 217 9.45 5.96 11.90
CA LEU A 217 7.99 5.96 11.97
C LEU A 217 7.44 6.94 10.94
N ILE A 218 6.52 6.45 10.12
CA ILE A 218 5.64 7.29 9.31
C ILE A 218 4.47 7.67 10.22
N SER A 219 4.35 8.97 10.53
CA SER A 219 3.42 9.45 11.55
C SER A 219 1.98 9.06 11.25
N ARG A 220 1.56 9.16 9.97
CA ARG A 220 0.24 8.73 9.52
C ARG A 220 0.21 8.38 8.04
N ILE A 221 -0.56 7.35 7.71
CA ILE A 221 -0.97 6.98 6.34
C ILE A 221 -2.46 6.66 6.33
N PHE A 222 -3.09 6.71 5.17
CA PHE A 222 -4.47 6.31 4.98
C PHE A 222 -4.57 5.02 4.19
N VAL A 223 -5.50 4.15 4.60
CA VAL A 223 -5.81 2.93 3.88
C VAL A 223 -7.30 2.92 3.56
N GLU A 224 -7.66 2.62 2.32
CA GLU A 224 -9.03 2.50 1.89
C GLU A 224 -9.38 1.07 1.51
N GLY A 225 -10.40 0.53 2.16
CA GLY A 225 -10.91 -0.81 1.93
C GLY A 225 -11.72 -0.95 0.63
N PRO A 226 -12.17 -2.18 0.32
CA PRO A 226 -12.92 -2.49 -0.90
C PRO A 226 -14.26 -1.76 -1.04
N ASP A 227 -14.79 -1.28 0.09
CA ASP A 227 -16.04 -0.53 0.23
C ASP A 227 -15.82 0.99 0.37
N GLN A 228 -14.59 1.47 0.14
CA GLN A 228 -14.15 2.86 0.34
C GLN A 228 -14.19 3.34 1.80
N ALA A 229 -14.35 2.45 2.77
CA ALA A 229 -14.10 2.81 4.15
C ALA A 229 -12.63 3.20 4.29
N ARG A 230 -12.39 4.36 4.91
CA ARG A 230 -11.05 4.95 5.05
C ARG A 230 -10.59 4.80 6.48
N PHE A 231 -9.40 4.25 6.64
CA PHE A 231 -8.74 3.97 7.91
C PHE A 231 -7.46 4.80 7.99
N GLU A 232 -7.24 5.42 9.13
CA GLU A 232 -5.99 6.12 9.45
C GLU A 232 -5.10 5.16 10.24
N ILE A 233 -3.88 4.95 9.78
CA ILE A 233 -2.88 4.15 10.50
C ILE A 233 -1.77 5.08 10.92
N ASN A 234 -1.57 5.16 12.23
CA ASN A 234 -0.62 6.05 12.87
C ASN A 234 0.64 5.30 13.30
N ASP A 235 1.76 6.02 13.30
CA ASP A 235 3.07 5.57 13.80
C ASP A 235 3.51 4.23 13.17
N VAL A 236 3.45 4.13 11.84
CA VAL A 236 3.79 2.89 11.12
C VAL A 236 5.29 2.83 10.85
N PRO A 237 6.00 1.77 11.28
CA PRO A 237 7.41 1.59 10.94
C PRO A 237 7.62 1.47 9.43
N SER A 238 8.61 2.17 8.89
CA SER A 238 8.91 2.22 7.45
C SER A 238 9.37 0.88 6.86
N ASP A 239 9.82 -0.03 7.72
CA ASP A 239 10.17 -1.42 7.39
C ASP A 239 8.96 -2.38 7.41
N THR A 240 7.76 -1.89 7.71
CA THR A 240 6.51 -2.66 7.54
C THR A 240 6.28 -2.91 6.05
N THR A 241 5.88 -4.13 5.68
CA THR A 241 5.55 -4.42 4.28
C THR A 241 4.20 -3.86 3.89
N VAL A 242 4.04 -3.50 2.62
CA VAL A 242 2.75 -3.06 2.06
C VAL A 242 1.68 -4.16 2.27
N GLY A 243 2.07 -5.43 2.16
CA GLY A 243 1.21 -6.58 2.43
C GLY A 243 0.75 -6.70 3.89
N GLU A 244 1.62 -6.40 4.86
CA GLU A 244 1.25 -6.40 6.29
C GLU A 244 0.26 -5.30 6.64
N VAL A 245 0.44 -4.10 6.08
CA VAL A 245 -0.53 -2.99 6.23
C VAL A 245 -1.89 -3.43 5.72
N ALA A 246 -1.95 -4.00 4.51
CA ALA A 246 -3.19 -4.48 3.91
C ALA A 246 -3.83 -5.61 4.72
N LYS A 247 -3.04 -6.58 5.18
CA LYS A 247 -3.51 -7.67 6.03
C LYS A 247 -4.04 -7.16 7.37
N GLY A 248 -3.41 -6.16 7.96
CA GLY A 248 -3.83 -5.53 9.22
C GLY A 248 -5.26 -4.99 9.11
N VAL A 249 -5.48 -4.09 8.16
CA VAL A 249 -6.80 -3.48 7.90
C VAL A 249 -7.83 -4.54 7.50
N MET A 250 -7.47 -5.44 6.58
CA MET A 250 -8.40 -6.46 6.09
C MET A 250 -8.82 -7.47 7.15
N SER A 251 -7.91 -7.88 8.04
CA SER A 251 -8.22 -8.89 9.06
C SER A 251 -8.97 -8.34 10.28
N GLN A 252 -8.87 -7.04 10.53
CA GLN A 252 -9.56 -6.38 11.64
C GLN A 252 -10.97 -5.94 11.26
N GLU A 253 -11.13 -5.39 10.05
CA GLU A 253 -12.36 -4.69 9.65
C GLU A 253 -13.22 -5.47 8.64
N TYR A 254 -12.66 -6.51 8.02
CA TYR A 254 -13.35 -7.31 7.00
C TYR A 254 -13.36 -8.80 7.34
N ASP A 255 -14.33 -9.53 6.78
CA ASP A 255 -14.48 -10.96 7.05
C ASP A 255 -13.21 -11.73 6.63
N PRO A 256 -12.53 -12.45 7.54
CA PRO A 256 -11.34 -13.22 7.23
C PRO A 256 -11.52 -14.19 6.05
N ARG A 257 -12.75 -14.65 5.80
CA ARG A 257 -13.10 -15.56 4.70
C ARG A 257 -13.01 -14.94 3.32
N MET A 258 -13.03 -13.60 3.19
CA MET A 258 -12.79 -12.93 1.90
C MET A 258 -11.38 -13.18 1.35
N PHE A 259 -10.45 -13.62 2.21
CA PHE A 259 -9.03 -13.82 1.87
C PHE A 259 -8.44 -15.13 2.40
N GLN A 260 -9.19 -15.92 3.18
CA GLN A 260 -8.80 -17.29 3.50
C GLN A 260 -8.82 -18.14 2.23
N GLN A 261 -7.77 -18.94 2.05
CA GLN A 261 -7.46 -19.80 0.89
C GLN A 261 -6.58 -19.19 -0.22
N GLY A 262 -5.45 -18.58 0.16
CA GLY A 262 -4.29 -18.42 -0.74
C GLY A 262 -4.41 -17.30 -1.78
N ARG A 263 -5.38 -16.39 -1.63
CA ARG A 263 -5.51 -15.19 -2.47
C ARG A 263 -4.68 -14.06 -1.90
N ARG A 264 -3.90 -13.38 -2.74
CA ARG A 264 -3.14 -12.21 -2.34
C ARG A 264 -4.06 -10.99 -2.30
N VAL A 265 -3.75 -10.06 -1.39
CA VAL A 265 -4.36 -8.72 -1.39
C VAL A 265 -3.50 -7.88 -2.32
N VAL A 266 -4.14 -7.14 -3.22
CA VAL A 266 -3.47 -6.12 -4.03
C VAL A 266 -3.58 -4.77 -3.36
N ILE A 267 -2.52 -3.99 -3.48
CA ILE A 267 -2.42 -2.66 -2.90
C ILE A 267 -2.05 -1.70 -4.02
N ASP A 268 -2.85 -0.66 -4.15
CA ASP A 268 -2.60 0.42 -5.11
C ASP A 268 -2.38 1.73 -4.34
N ARG A 269 -1.28 2.44 -4.58
CA ARG A 269 -1.13 3.83 -4.10
C ARG A 269 -2.04 4.74 -4.92
N ARG A 270 -2.71 5.68 -4.28
CA ARG A 270 -3.54 6.68 -4.95
C ARG A 270 -2.86 8.03 -4.96
N HIS A 271 -2.80 8.63 -6.14
CA HIS A 271 -2.32 10.00 -6.32
C HIS A 271 -3.47 11.01 -6.22
N GLU A 272 -3.14 12.27 -5.95
CA GLU A 272 -4.12 13.37 -5.84
C GLU A 272 -4.92 13.59 -7.14
N ASP A 273 -4.34 13.24 -8.30
CA ASP A 273 -5.00 13.29 -9.61
C ASP A 273 -5.99 12.14 -9.86
N GLY A 274 -6.14 11.24 -8.88
CA GLY A 274 -7.03 10.09 -8.95
C GLY A 274 -6.48 8.89 -9.70
N SER A 275 -5.24 8.95 -10.18
CA SER A 275 -4.51 7.80 -10.73
C SER A 275 -4.07 6.84 -9.62
N THR A 276 -3.81 5.59 -9.99
CA THR A 276 -3.41 4.54 -9.06
C THR A 276 -2.19 3.78 -9.55
N GLU A 277 -1.25 3.49 -8.66
CA GLU A 277 -0.04 2.72 -8.93
C GLU A 277 -0.05 1.41 -8.14
N ARG A 278 0.10 0.27 -8.84
CA ARG A 278 0.17 -1.05 -8.20
C ARG A 278 1.49 -1.19 -7.44
N LEU A 279 1.40 -1.40 -6.12
CA LEU A 279 2.55 -1.68 -5.27
C LEU A 279 2.85 -3.18 -5.22
N ASN A 280 4.12 -3.53 -5.00
CA ASN A 280 4.51 -4.91 -4.76
C ASN A 280 4.22 -5.26 -3.29
N HIS A 281 3.53 -6.39 -3.09
CA HIS A 281 3.13 -6.88 -1.77
C HIS A 281 4.30 -7.04 -0.79
N ASP A 282 5.46 -7.47 -1.29
CA ASP A 282 6.63 -7.81 -0.47
C ASP A 282 7.58 -6.61 -0.24
N GLN A 283 7.30 -5.45 -0.84
CA GLN A 283 8.08 -4.22 -0.60
C GLN A 283 7.75 -3.62 0.78
N THR A 284 8.76 -3.02 1.41
CA THR A 284 8.55 -2.18 2.60
C THR A 284 7.93 -0.84 2.22
N LEU A 285 7.35 -0.13 3.20
CA LEU A 285 6.85 1.24 2.98
C LEU A 285 7.98 2.18 2.54
N HIS A 286 9.19 1.98 3.06
CA HIS A 286 10.38 2.70 2.61
C HIS A 286 10.71 2.41 1.14
N ASP A 287 10.80 1.13 0.75
CA ASP A 287 11.14 0.74 -0.63
C ASP A 287 10.07 1.18 -1.64
N ALA A 288 8.81 1.23 -1.21
CA ALA A 288 7.69 1.73 -2.00
C ALA A 288 7.59 3.27 -1.99
N ASN A 289 8.51 3.97 -1.31
CA ASN A 289 8.55 5.42 -1.15
C ASN A 289 7.20 6.00 -0.67
N ILE A 290 6.60 5.36 0.33
CA ILE A 290 5.36 5.84 0.98
C ILE A 290 5.70 6.99 1.92
N GLN A 291 4.99 8.10 1.75
CA GLN A 291 5.17 9.32 2.53
C GLN A 291 4.05 9.50 3.54
N GLU A 292 4.20 10.49 4.43
CA GLU A 292 3.10 10.91 5.28
C GLU A 292 1.89 11.34 4.43
N ASP A 293 0.68 11.05 4.92
CA ASP A 293 -0.60 11.35 4.26
C ASP A 293 -0.91 10.57 2.97
N ASP A 294 -0.04 9.67 2.52
CA ASP A 294 -0.33 8.81 1.37
C ASP A 294 -1.56 7.94 1.61
N THR A 295 -2.32 7.71 0.53
CA THR A 295 -3.53 6.87 0.56
C THR A 295 -3.30 5.58 -0.22
N LEU A 296 -3.42 4.43 0.47
CA LEU A 296 -3.29 3.09 -0.09
C LEU A 296 -4.67 2.46 -0.25
N SER A 297 -5.04 2.08 -1.47
CA SER A 297 -6.24 1.30 -1.74
C SER A 297 -5.92 -0.18 -1.64
N VAL A 298 -6.72 -0.92 -0.88
CA VAL A 298 -6.54 -2.36 -0.68
C VAL A 298 -7.74 -3.13 -1.22
N ALA A 299 -7.48 -4.16 -2.02
CA ALA A 299 -8.52 -4.97 -2.65
C ALA A 299 -8.08 -6.43 -2.83
N PRO A 300 -9.01 -7.39 -2.95
CA PRO A 300 -8.66 -8.75 -3.37
C PRO A 300 -7.99 -8.74 -4.75
N GLU A 301 -6.92 -9.53 -4.93
CA GLU A 301 -6.29 -9.71 -6.23
C GLU A 301 -7.31 -10.20 -7.27
N ALA A 302 -7.46 -9.43 -8.34
CA ALA A 302 -8.25 -9.83 -9.49
C ALA A 302 -7.43 -10.80 -10.36
N THR A 303 -7.44 -12.09 -10.02
CA THR A 303 -6.86 -13.11 -10.91
C THR A 303 -7.82 -13.37 -12.07
N ALA A 304 -7.35 -13.19 -13.30
CA ALA A 304 -8.10 -13.60 -14.49
C ALA A 304 -8.15 -15.14 -14.58
N GLY A 305 -9.36 -15.71 -14.50
CA GLY A 305 -9.61 -17.16 -14.63
C GLY A 305 -10.28 -17.78 -13.40
N ALA A 306 -11.45 -18.41 -13.63
CA ALA A 306 -12.28 -19.19 -12.71
C ALA A 306 -12.51 -18.56 -11.32
N ILE A 307 -13.59 -17.79 -11.19
CA ILE A 307 -14.08 -17.33 -9.89
C ILE A 307 -14.42 -18.54 -9.02
N HIS A 308 -13.80 -18.61 -7.84
CA HIS A 308 -14.09 -19.66 -6.86
C HIS A 308 -15.61 -19.70 -6.60
N PRO A 309 -16.30 -20.85 -6.80
CA PRO A 309 -17.76 -20.92 -6.76
C PRO A 309 -18.37 -20.35 -5.48
N GLN A 310 -17.68 -20.51 -4.35
CA GLN A 310 -18.13 -20.01 -3.06
C GLN A 310 -18.10 -18.47 -2.97
N LEU A 311 -17.08 -17.80 -3.50
CA LEU A 311 -17.00 -16.33 -3.51
C LEU A 311 -18.10 -15.74 -4.41
N ARG A 312 -18.31 -16.35 -5.57
CA ARG A 312 -19.42 -15.98 -6.44
C ARG A 312 -20.75 -16.14 -5.70
N GLN A 313 -20.97 -17.26 -5.03
CA GLN A 313 -22.19 -17.54 -4.29
C GLN A 313 -22.42 -16.56 -3.13
N GLU A 314 -21.38 -16.22 -2.36
CA GLU A 314 -21.45 -15.23 -1.28
C GLU A 314 -21.75 -13.83 -1.82
N ALA A 315 -21.11 -13.43 -2.91
CA ALA A 315 -21.39 -12.14 -3.55
C ALA A 315 -22.81 -12.07 -4.11
N LEU A 316 -23.30 -13.15 -4.74
CA LEU A 316 -24.69 -13.25 -5.21
C LEU A 316 -25.68 -13.15 -4.04
N ALA A 317 -25.39 -13.82 -2.92
CA ALA A 317 -26.21 -13.76 -1.72
C ALA A 317 -26.23 -12.36 -1.09
N ARG A 318 -25.08 -11.67 -1.05
CA ARG A 318 -24.98 -10.28 -0.58
C ARG A 318 -25.77 -9.32 -1.47
N ALA A 319 -25.57 -9.38 -2.78
CA ALA A 319 -26.30 -8.55 -3.75
C ALA A 319 -27.81 -8.75 -3.60
N ARG A 320 -28.27 -10.00 -3.55
CA ARG A 320 -29.67 -10.35 -3.27
C ARG A 320 -30.18 -9.68 -1.99
N ASN A 321 -29.47 -9.86 -0.88
CA ASN A 321 -29.92 -9.35 0.41
C ASN A 321 -30.00 -7.81 0.41
N GLN A 322 -29.05 -7.12 -0.23
CA GLN A 322 -29.06 -5.67 -0.38
C GLN A 322 -30.23 -5.18 -1.25
N ILE A 323 -30.46 -5.81 -2.40
CA ILE A 323 -31.58 -5.48 -3.30
C ILE A 323 -32.92 -5.69 -2.58
N LEU A 324 -33.09 -6.81 -1.88
CA LEU A 324 -34.33 -7.11 -1.15
C LEU A 324 -34.53 -6.17 0.05
N ALA A 325 -33.47 -5.82 0.77
CA ALA A 325 -33.54 -4.84 1.85
C ALA A 325 -33.96 -3.46 1.33
N TYR A 326 -33.41 -3.04 0.18
CA TYR A 326 -33.82 -1.81 -0.49
C TYR A 326 -35.30 -1.83 -0.89
N ALA A 327 -35.77 -2.92 -1.52
CA ALA A 327 -37.17 -3.08 -1.88
C ALA A 327 -38.12 -3.06 -0.67
N GLN A 328 -37.71 -3.66 0.46
CA GLN A 328 -38.50 -3.65 1.70
C GLN A 328 -38.63 -2.24 2.29
N SER A 329 -37.59 -1.41 2.18
CA SER A 329 -37.64 -0.02 2.65
C SER A 329 -38.29 0.95 1.65
N HIS A 330 -38.53 0.52 0.41
CA HIS A 330 -39.12 1.32 -0.67
C HIS A 330 -40.37 0.63 -1.25
N PRO A 331 -41.58 0.86 -0.68
CA PRO A 331 -42.80 0.14 -1.08
C PRO A 331 -43.20 0.24 -2.57
N GLY A 332 -42.69 1.24 -3.29
CA GLY A 332 -42.88 1.39 -4.75
C GLY A 332 -41.86 0.63 -5.60
N PHE A 333 -40.91 -0.07 -5.00
CA PHE A 333 -39.83 -0.77 -5.68
C PHE A 333 -40.01 -2.28 -5.55
N GLN A 334 -40.32 -2.94 -6.67
CA GLN A 334 -40.61 -4.36 -6.75
C GLN A 334 -39.45 -5.11 -7.38
N VAL A 335 -39.18 -6.31 -6.88
CA VAL A 335 -38.06 -7.13 -7.34
C VAL A 335 -38.58 -8.53 -7.66
N SER A 336 -38.36 -8.97 -8.89
CA SER A 336 -38.47 -10.37 -9.31
C SER A 336 -37.08 -10.89 -9.64
N ALA A 337 -36.80 -12.17 -9.37
CA ALA A 337 -35.50 -12.75 -9.66
C ALA A 337 -35.64 -14.16 -10.23
N ASN A 338 -34.65 -14.61 -11.01
CA ASN A 338 -34.68 -15.94 -11.65
C ASN A 338 -34.52 -17.11 -10.65
N SER A 339 -34.03 -16.84 -9.45
CA SER A 339 -33.85 -17.83 -8.37
C SER A 339 -34.08 -17.19 -7.00
N HIS A 340 -34.60 -17.97 -6.05
CA HIS A 340 -34.85 -17.50 -4.70
C HIS A 340 -33.60 -17.49 -3.81
N SER A 341 -32.57 -18.28 -4.12
CA SER A 341 -31.39 -18.48 -3.26
C SER A 341 -30.12 -17.82 -3.80
N VAL A 342 -29.84 -17.96 -5.10
CA VAL A 342 -28.63 -17.44 -5.77
C VAL A 342 -29.00 -16.77 -7.10
N PRO A 343 -29.73 -15.64 -7.06
CA PRO A 343 -30.21 -15.01 -8.29
C PRO A 343 -29.07 -14.35 -9.03
N THR A 344 -28.99 -14.61 -10.33
CA THR A 344 -28.07 -13.95 -11.26
C THR A 344 -28.77 -12.87 -12.08
N ASP A 345 -30.10 -12.88 -12.08
CA ASP A 345 -30.91 -12.02 -12.93
C ASP A 345 -32.06 -11.46 -12.09
N TYR A 346 -32.27 -10.15 -12.19
CA TYR A 346 -33.30 -9.42 -11.47
C TYR A 346 -34.09 -8.55 -12.43
N LEU A 347 -35.41 -8.60 -12.33
CA LEU A 347 -36.31 -7.63 -12.93
C LEU A 347 -36.79 -6.69 -11.82
N LEU A 348 -36.37 -5.44 -11.92
CA LEU A 348 -36.67 -4.35 -11.00
C LEU A 348 -37.81 -3.54 -11.60
N LYS A 349 -38.86 -3.27 -10.84
CA LYS A 349 -39.97 -2.41 -11.28
C LYS A 349 -40.20 -1.30 -10.27
N PHE A 350 -40.30 -0.06 -10.74
CA PHE A 350 -40.51 1.09 -9.85
C PHE A 350 -41.16 2.25 -10.57
N ASN A 351 -41.69 3.19 -9.77
CA ASN A 351 -42.28 4.42 -10.28
C ASN A 351 -41.34 5.61 -10.03
N ALA A 352 -40.95 6.32 -11.09
CA ALA A 352 -40.13 7.51 -11.06
C ALA A 352 -40.43 8.42 -12.26
N PRO A 353 -40.55 9.76 -12.08
CA PRO A 353 -40.87 10.66 -13.19
C PRO A 353 -39.79 10.65 -14.28
N GLY A 354 -40.11 10.15 -15.47
CA GLY A 354 -39.14 10.05 -16.56
C GLY A 354 -39.70 10.47 -17.91
N PHE A 355 -38.93 10.18 -18.94
CA PHE A 355 -39.22 10.52 -20.33
C PHE A 355 -39.09 9.30 -21.22
N ALA A 356 -40.08 9.03 -22.06
CA ALA A 356 -40.06 8.01 -23.11
C ALA A 356 -39.69 8.67 -24.45
N PRO A 357 -39.19 7.88 -25.42
CA PRO A 357 -38.80 8.41 -26.74
C PRO A 357 -39.94 9.17 -27.41
N PRO A 358 -39.62 10.21 -28.20
CA PRO A 358 -40.63 10.93 -28.97
C PRO A 358 -41.27 10.01 -30.02
N LEU A 359 -42.51 10.32 -30.41
CA LEU A 359 -43.23 9.56 -31.46
C LEU A 359 -42.60 9.73 -32.85
N GLU A 360 -41.95 10.87 -33.06
CA GLU A 360 -41.26 11.24 -34.30
C GLU A 360 -39.84 11.67 -33.95
N LEU A 361 -38.89 11.36 -34.84
CA LEU A 361 -37.48 11.73 -34.65
C LEU A 361 -37.34 13.25 -34.51
N GLY A 362 -36.65 13.71 -33.46
CA GLY A 362 -36.51 15.13 -33.13
C GLY A 362 -37.74 15.78 -32.49
N GLY A 363 -38.78 15.01 -32.16
CA GLY A 363 -39.96 15.48 -31.44
C GLY A 363 -39.75 15.61 -29.93
N GLU A 364 -40.78 16.06 -29.22
CA GLU A 364 -40.76 16.14 -27.77
C GLU A 364 -40.91 14.75 -27.13
N PRO A 365 -40.10 14.41 -26.11
CA PRO A 365 -40.23 13.15 -25.43
C PRO A 365 -41.55 13.07 -24.65
N LEU A 366 -42.09 11.86 -24.58
CA LEU A 366 -43.33 11.58 -23.87
C LEU A 366 -43.07 11.39 -22.38
N LEU A 367 -44.08 11.62 -21.55
CA LEU A 367 -43.97 11.39 -20.11
C LEU A 367 -44.16 9.90 -19.80
N ILE A 368 -43.31 9.35 -18.94
CA ILE A 368 -43.44 7.97 -18.43
C ILE A 368 -43.03 7.94 -16.97
N ASP A 369 -43.81 7.23 -16.15
CA ASP A 369 -43.53 7.13 -14.71
C ASP A 369 -43.19 5.70 -14.28
N GLU A 370 -43.58 4.69 -15.05
CA GLU A 370 -43.36 3.28 -14.72
C GLU A 370 -42.12 2.77 -15.44
N HIS A 371 -41.20 2.18 -14.69
CA HIS A 371 -39.94 1.68 -15.23
C HIS A 371 -39.75 0.21 -14.90
N GLU A 372 -39.28 -0.53 -15.89
CA GLU A 372 -38.79 -1.89 -15.72
C GLU A 372 -37.32 -1.95 -16.13
N VAL A 373 -36.48 -2.51 -15.26
CA VAL A 373 -35.03 -2.59 -15.47
C VAL A 373 -34.57 -4.02 -15.18
N TYR A 374 -33.79 -4.57 -16.11
CA TYR A 374 -33.19 -5.89 -16.01
C TYR A 374 -31.74 -5.76 -15.58
N LEU A 375 -31.38 -6.38 -14.45
CA LEU A 375 -30.04 -6.38 -13.86
C LEU A 375 -29.46 -7.80 -13.94
N VAL A 376 -28.27 -7.93 -14.51
CA VAL A 376 -27.59 -9.20 -14.75
C VAL A 376 -26.24 -9.25 -14.05
N LEU A 377 -26.04 -10.29 -13.25
CA LEU A 377 -24.79 -10.66 -12.58
C LEU A 377 -24.07 -11.72 -13.41
N LEU A 378 -23.32 -11.29 -14.43
CA LEU A 378 -22.59 -12.14 -15.38
C LEU A 378 -21.68 -13.17 -14.70
N GLY A 379 -21.22 -14.19 -15.45
CA GLY A 379 -20.33 -15.26 -14.96
C GLY A 379 -19.04 -14.77 -14.25
N GLU A 380 -18.64 -13.53 -14.54
CA GLU A 380 -17.46 -12.85 -14.01
C GLU A 380 -17.77 -12.02 -12.74
N PHE A 381 -19.02 -11.96 -12.30
CA PHE A 381 -19.39 -11.34 -11.02
C PHE A 381 -18.79 -12.11 -9.83
N PRO A 382 -18.21 -11.43 -8.82
CA PRO A 382 -18.21 -9.98 -8.59
C PRO A 382 -16.97 -9.24 -9.09
N MET A 383 -16.15 -9.83 -9.97
CA MET A 383 -14.94 -9.18 -10.50
C MET A 383 -15.25 -8.16 -11.59
N ARG A 384 -16.39 -8.32 -12.27
CA ARG A 384 -16.94 -7.37 -13.23
C ARG A 384 -18.22 -6.76 -12.70
N ALA A 385 -18.47 -5.50 -13.06
CA ALA A 385 -19.71 -4.80 -12.76
C ALA A 385 -20.92 -5.56 -13.31
N PRO A 386 -22.09 -5.44 -12.67
CA PRO A 386 -23.32 -5.96 -13.24
C PRO A 386 -23.67 -5.21 -14.52
N GLU A 387 -24.39 -5.88 -15.43
CA GLU A 387 -24.99 -5.23 -16.59
C GLU A 387 -26.43 -4.84 -16.28
N VAL A 388 -26.84 -3.67 -16.75
CA VAL A 388 -28.18 -3.11 -16.52
C VAL A 388 -28.80 -2.76 -17.85
N PHE A 389 -30.04 -3.18 -18.06
CA PHE A 389 -30.80 -2.95 -19.28
C PHE A 389 -32.18 -2.39 -18.95
N TRP A 390 -32.47 -1.18 -19.39
CA TRP A 390 -33.82 -0.63 -19.36
C TRP A 390 -34.74 -1.43 -20.28
N GLN A 391 -35.86 -1.90 -19.76
CA GLN A 391 -36.84 -2.69 -20.50
C GLN A 391 -38.02 -1.86 -20.98
N THR A 392 -38.39 -0.81 -20.24
CA THR A 392 -39.36 0.17 -20.71
C THR A 392 -38.69 1.17 -21.66
N PRO A 393 -39.40 1.70 -22.67
CA PRO A 393 -38.87 2.76 -23.52
C PRO A 393 -38.51 3.99 -22.68
N ILE A 394 -37.23 4.31 -22.59
CA ILE A 394 -36.73 5.50 -21.91
C ILE A 394 -35.89 6.34 -22.87
N PHE A 395 -36.15 7.64 -22.85
CA PHE A 395 -35.36 8.64 -23.52
C PHE A 395 -34.42 9.24 -22.49
N HIS A 396 -33.16 8.79 -22.46
CA HIS A 396 -32.17 9.19 -21.47
C HIS A 396 -30.75 9.18 -22.04
N PRO A 397 -29.90 10.17 -21.75
CA PRO A 397 -28.53 10.25 -22.26
C PRO A 397 -27.69 8.99 -22.06
N ASN A 398 -27.77 8.37 -20.88
CA ASN A 398 -26.96 7.20 -20.50
C ASN A 398 -27.58 5.84 -20.87
N VAL A 399 -28.69 5.79 -21.61
CA VAL A 399 -29.34 4.53 -21.98
C VAL A 399 -29.29 4.37 -23.49
N ASP A 400 -28.73 3.25 -23.95
CA ASP A 400 -28.70 2.93 -25.38
C ASP A 400 -30.13 2.71 -25.91
N PRO A 401 -30.57 3.45 -26.94
CA PRO A 401 -31.96 3.39 -27.41
C PRO A 401 -32.32 2.06 -28.09
N GLY A 402 -31.34 1.29 -28.58
CA GLY A 402 -31.58 0.03 -29.28
C GLY A 402 -31.66 -1.17 -28.34
N SER A 403 -30.72 -1.26 -27.39
CA SER A 403 -30.54 -2.40 -26.48
C SER A 403 -31.05 -2.15 -25.07
N GLY A 404 -31.28 -0.89 -24.69
CA GLY A 404 -31.59 -0.48 -23.32
C GLY A 404 -30.38 -0.53 -22.37
N LEU A 405 -29.18 -0.87 -22.85
CA LEU A 405 -27.99 -0.94 -22.01
C LEU A 405 -27.71 0.41 -21.33
N VAL A 406 -27.47 0.36 -20.02
CA VAL A 406 -27.17 1.57 -19.23
C VAL A 406 -25.66 1.75 -19.12
N CYS A 407 -25.18 2.93 -19.49
CA CYS A 407 -23.82 3.38 -19.17
C CYS A 407 -23.75 3.71 -17.68
N LEU A 408 -23.02 2.92 -16.90
CA LEU A 408 -22.79 3.20 -15.48
C LEU A 408 -21.63 4.21 -15.26
N GLY A 409 -20.98 4.69 -16.32
CA GLY A 409 -19.88 5.66 -16.26
C GLY A 409 -18.76 5.23 -15.31
N ASP A 410 -18.29 6.18 -14.48
CA ASP A 410 -17.27 5.96 -13.44
C ASP A 410 -17.57 4.76 -12.53
N LEU A 411 -18.85 4.43 -12.28
CA LEU A 411 -19.22 3.27 -11.47
C LEU A 411 -18.86 1.95 -12.16
N GLY A 412 -18.95 1.90 -13.48
CA GLY A 412 -18.51 0.76 -14.29
C GLY A 412 -16.99 0.69 -14.38
N ASP A 413 -16.32 1.82 -14.65
CA ASP A 413 -14.87 1.89 -14.85
C ASP A 413 -14.08 1.68 -13.56
N ARG A 414 -14.59 2.18 -12.44
CA ARG A 414 -13.99 2.06 -11.10
C ARG A 414 -14.72 1.02 -10.24
N TYR A 415 -15.43 0.09 -10.88
CA TYR A 415 -16.20 -0.92 -10.17
C TYR A 415 -15.33 -1.70 -9.17
N ARG A 416 -15.86 -1.87 -7.95
CA ARG A 416 -15.27 -2.68 -6.90
C ARG A 416 -16.24 -3.80 -6.51
N PRO A 417 -15.76 -5.03 -6.25
CA PRO A 417 -16.62 -6.15 -5.81
C PRO A 417 -17.49 -5.84 -4.60
N GLY A 418 -17.09 -4.86 -3.77
CA GLY A 418 -17.81 -4.39 -2.58
C GLY A 418 -19.00 -3.47 -2.84
N LEU A 419 -19.32 -3.14 -4.11
CA LEU A 419 -20.44 -2.25 -4.45
C LEU A 419 -21.72 -2.63 -3.69
N ASP A 420 -22.34 -1.62 -3.07
CA ASP A 420 -23.63 -1.76 -2.40
C ASP A 420 -24.76 -1.69 -3.43
N PHE A 421 -25.48 -2.80 -3.59
CA PHE A 421 -26.57 -2.88 -4.54
C PHE A 421 -27.80 -2.05 -4.14
N GLY A 422 -27.94 -1.66 -2.87
CA GLY A 422 -28.96 -0.68 -2.47
C GLY A 422 -28.71 0.69 -3.10
N LYS A 423 -27.45 1.13 -3.13
CA LYS A 423 -27.05 2.37 -3.83
C LYS A 423 -27.24 2.26 -5.34
N LEU A 424 -26.96 1.09 -5.92
CA LEU A 424 -27.25 0.85 -7.34
C LEU A 424 -28.75 0.97 -7.63
N CYS A 425 -29.62 0.40 -6.79
CA CYS A 425 -31.07 0.54 -6.96
C CYS A 425 -31.52 2.01 -6.90
N GLN A 426 -31.00 2.80 -5.96
CA GLN A 426 -31.27 4.24 -5.89
C GLN A 426 -30.77 4.98 -7.14
N LEU A 427 -29.54 4.67 -7.59
CA LEU A 427 -28.98 5.26 -8.80
C LEU A 427 -29.88 5.03 -10.02
N LEU A 428 -30.50 3.86 -10.16
CA LEU A 428 -31.45 3.59 -11.25
C LEU A 428 -32.69 4.49 -11.16
N ILE A 429 -33.19 4.80 -9.97
CA ILE A 429 -34.28 5.77 -9.78
C ILE A 429 -33.80 7.18 -10.17
N ASP A 430 -32.58 7.54 -9.79
CA ASP A 430 -31.99 8.85 -10.09
C ASP A 430 -31.77 9.04 -11.59
N ILE A 431 -31.37 7.98 -12.31
CA ILE A 431 -31.29 7.96 -13.77
C ILE A 431 -32.68 8.14 -14.39
N ALA A 432 -33.68 7.37 -13.94
CA ALA A 432 -35.04 7.46 -14.44
C ALA A 432 -35.60 8.89 -14.32
N SER A 433 -35.26 9.55 -13.22
CA SER A 433 -35.73 10.89 -12.85
C SER A 433 -34.87 12.05 -13.33
N TYR A 434 -33.86 11.79 -14.18
CA TYR A 434 -32.92 12.82 -14.64
C TYR A 434 -32.24 13.58 -13.49
N GLN A 435 -32.04 12.93 -12.35
CA GLN A 435 -31.20 13.42 -11.26
C GLN A 435 -29.72 13.05 -11.49
N ASN A 436 -29.46 11.99 -12.25
CA ASN A 436 -28.11 11.56 -12.59
C ASN A 436 -28.02 11.22 -14.09
N TYR A 437 -27.36 12.10 -14.85
CA TYR A 437 -27.09 11.88 -16.27
C TYR A 437 -25.83 12.60 -16.74
N ALA A 438 -25.17 12.03 -17.76
CA ALA A 438 -23.99 12.61 -18.40
C ALA A 438 -24.34 13.19 -19.78
N VAL A 439 -23.92 14.43 -20.02
CA VAL A 439 -24.16 15.13 -21.30
C VAL A 439 -23.02 14.96 -22.30
N GLU A 440 -21.85 14.50 -21.86
CA GLU A 440 -20.67 14.32 -22.71
C GLU A 440 -20.44 12.84 -23.09
N GLU A 441 -20.74 11.89 -22.20
CA GLU A 441 -20.37 10.47 -22.32
C GLU A 441 -21.58 9.51 -22.25
N GLY A 442 -22.64 9.81 -23.00
CA GLY A 442 -23.88 9.04 -23.07
C GLY A 442 -23.98 8.13 -24.29
N TYR A 443 -24.90 7.16 -24.23
CA TYR A 443 -25.22 6.25 -25.34
C TYR A 443 -26.32 6.79 -26.27
N ASN A 444 -27.07 7.82 -25.85
CA ASN A 444 -28.13 8.42 -26.67
C ASN A 444 -27.84 9.89 -26.99
N PRO A 445 -27.26 10.19 -28.17
CA PRO A 445 -26.94 11.56 -28.59
C PRO A 445 -28.14 12.48 -28.74
N GLU A 446 -29.30 11.94 -29.13
CA GLU A 446 -30.53 12.74 -29.27
C GLU A 446 -31.03 13.19 -27.89
N ALA A 447 -31.04 12.27 -26.91
CA ALA A 447 -31.38 12.60 -25.53
C ALA A 447 -30.36 13.54 -24.89
N GLN A 448 -29.06 13.41 -25.20
CA GLN A 448 -28.04 14.38 -24.77
C GLN A 448 -28.34 15.79 -25.28
N GLN A 449 -28.58 15.93 -26.58
CA GLN A 449 -28.88 17.23 -27.22
C GLN A 449 -30.16 17.85 -26.68
N TRP A 450 -31.21 17.05 -26.51
CA TRP A 450 -32.44 17.52 -25.88
C TRP A 450 -32.22 17.93 -24.43
N ALA A 451 -31.51 17.13 -23.65
CA ALA A 451 -31.26 17.40 -22.23
C ALA A 451 -30.48 18.71 -22.03
N ILE A 452 -29.56 19.10 -22.92
CA ILE A 452 -28.85 20.40 -22.81
C ILE A 452 -29.64 21.58 -23.37
N SER A 453 -30.72 21.35 -24.11
CA SER A 453 -31.57 22.41 -24.65
C SER A 453 -32.35 23.13 -23.55
N GLU A 454 -32.72 24.39 -23.78
CA GLU A 454 -33.54 25.16 -22.83
C GLU A 454 -34.86 24.44 -22.51
N GLN A 455 -35.51 23.89 -23.55
CA GLN A 455 -36.77 23.17 -23.41
C GLN A 455 -36.61 21.88 -22.59
N GLY A 456 -35.57 21.09 -22.85
CA GLY A 456 -35.29 19.88 -22.09
C GLY A 456 -34.98 20.19 -20.63
N GLN A 457 -34.18 21.23 -20.36
CA GLN A 457 -33.88 21.66 -19.00
C GLN A 457 -35.13 22.07 -18.22
N ILE A 458 -36.03 22.87 -18.82
CA ILE A 458 -37.31 23.25 -18.21
C ILE A 458 -38.18 22.01 -17.96
N ALA A 459 -38.25 21.08 -18.92
CA ALA A 459 -39.04 19.86 -18.79
C ALA A 459 -38.52 18.96 -17.65
N ILE A 460 -37.21 18.77 -17.57
CA ILE A 460 -36.53 17.99 -16.52
C ILE A 460 -36.82 18.60 -15.13
N GLU A 461 -36.59 19.90 -14.95
CA GLU A 461 -36.84 20.56 -13.66
C GLU A 461 -38.32 20.51 -13.26
N LYS A 462 -39.23 20.66 -14.22
CA LYS A 462 -40.69 20.58 -13.98
C LYS A 462 -41.13 19.21 -13.45
N ARG A 463 -40.36 18.15 -13.73
CA ARG A 463 -40.60 16.80 -13.20
C ARG A 463 -39.75 16.46 -11.97
N GLY A 464 -38.98 17.43 -11.46
CA GLY A 464 -38.15 17.27 -10.27
C GLY A 464 -36.76 16.70 -10.52
N GLY A 465 -36.32 16.58 -11.77
CA GLY A 465 -34.94 16.25 -12.12
C GLY A 465 -33.99 17.44 -12.00
N GLN A 466 -32.69 17.21 -12.17
CA GLN A 466 -31.65 18.19 -11.94
C GLN A 466 -31.15 18.83 -13.25
N SER A 467 -31.28 20.15 -13.38
CA SER A 467 -30.69 20.90 -14.49
C SER A 467 -29.15 20.89 -14.44
N VAL A 468 -28.50 20.43 -15.52
CA VAL A 468 -27.04 20.53 -15.70
C VAL A 468 -26.57 21.97 -15.85
N LEU A 469 -27.35 22.85 -16.50
CA LEU A 469 -27.00 24.27 -16.59
C LEU A 469 -26.95 24.91 -15.20
N ARG A 470 -27.92 24.59 -14.34
CA ARG A 470 -27.94 25.05 -12.96
C ARG A 470 -26.78 24.50 -12.14
N LYS A 471 -26.39 23.24 -12.36
CA LYS A 471 -25.22 22.62 -11.72
C LYS A 471 -23.93 23.38 -12.09
N LEU A 472 -23.72 23.67 -13.38
CA LEU A 472 -22.58 24.48 -13.85
C LEU A 472 -22.60 25.90 -13.26
N PHE A 473 -23.77 26.55 -13.17
CA PHE A 473 -23.88 27.86 -12.51
C PHE A 473 -23.57 27.82 -11.01
N GLN A 474 -23.91 26.72 -10.33
CA GLN A 474 -23.61 26.51 -8.91
C GLN A 474 -22.15 26.18 -8.65
N GLU A 475 -21.49 25.42 -9.53
CA GLU A 475 -20.06 25.10 -9.43
C GLU A 475 -19.15 26.32 -9.64
N VAL A 476 -19.60 27.29 -10.45
CA VAL A 476 -18.88 28.57 -10.62
C VAL A 476 -19.06 29.50 -9.41
N GLN A 477 -20.11 29.32 -8.60
CA GLN A 477 -20.28 30.09 -7.38
C GLN A 477 -19.39 29.53 -6.27
N THR A 478 -18.51 30.37 -5.71
CA THR A 478 -17.77 29.99 -4.50
C THR A 478 -18.80 29.69 -3.41
N PRO A 479 -18.86 28.46 -2.86
CA PRO A 479 -19.82 28.15 -1.84
C PRO A 479 -19.60 29.06 -0.62
N PRO A 480 -20.65 29.40 0.13
CA PRO A 480 -20.48 30.20 1.34
C PRO A 480 -19.47 29.51 2.25
N ARG A 481 -18.59 30.27 2.92
CA ARG A 481 -17.67 29.72 3.91
C ARG A 481 -18.48 29.12 5.05
N LEU A 482 -18.68 27.80 5.00
CA LEU A 482 -19.31 27.05 6.07
C LEU A 482 -18.27 26.86 7.19
N ASN A 483 -18.64 27.21 8.42
CA ASN A 483 -17.87 26.86 9.61
C ASN A 483 -18.04 25.37 9.90
N ILE A 484 -17.35 24.54 9.12
CA ILE A 484 -17.34 23.10 9.29
C ILE A 484 -16.36 22.80 10.42
N LYS A 485 -16.88 22.45 11.59
CA LYS A 485 -16.09 21.95 12.70
C LYS A 485 -16.10 20.42 12.61
N ARG A 486 -14.93 19.81 12.38
CA ARG A 486 -14.74 18.37 12.57
C ARG A 486 -15.09 18.08 14.02
N LEU A 487 -16.21 17.40 14.26
CA LEU A 487 -16.47 16.81 15.55
C LEU A 487 -15.42 15.70 15.68
N SER A 488 -14.51 15.89 16.63
CA SER A 488 -13.49 14.92 17.00
C SER A 488 -14.12 13.55 17.20
N GLU A 489 -13.64 12.56 16.44
CA GLU A 489 -13.51 11.19 16.91
C GLU A 489 -12.16 11.05 17.62
#